data_AF-A0A948S2Y6-F1
#
_entry.id   AF-A0A948S2Y6-F1
#
_cell.length_a   1.000
_cell.length_b   1.000
_cell.length_c   1.000
_cell.angle_alpha   90.00
_cell.angle_beta   90.00
_cell.angle_gamma   90.00
#
_symmetry.space_group_name_H-M   'P 1'
#
loop_
_entity.id
_entity.type
_entity.pdbx_description
1 polymer ?
#
loop_
_entity_poly.entity_id
_entity_poly.type
_entity_poly.pdbx_seq_one_letter_code
_entity_poly.pdbx_strand_id
1 'polypeptide(L)'
;MKRPKDFWRTLEAFPGAAAVSIEWKVRCGVDYGAAQSFLRPNGKLALSYPCTIPRGCGCQHDVITHATDDIVAVCRCERGCETFPLQQSDVVIYELDRPALGAALVNLLGLFNGTDTETDLHGTTCIGVYSPYAGYRFPVYLTIQIEPSDFNEIVDGLLVRNNTPFVLLAPTRDLCTAKAEKLLIDKGSVFVPLSENVILGDKRELRLLRPLDEILAQFLATNLPSPKEDGSKVFFPTPPDATWRDVSIKFIDGHTVSITVKSVGGVYNYIQMGMVDRRNSGPTQQWKLLRAFSERCGNMTWDHPAADLGNIKRRERLAAKLSAFFRIEGEPFRLTHDRKGWQARFSISPR
;
A
#
# COMPACT_ATOMS: atom_id res chain seq x y z
N MET A 1 -14.85 -28.22 -14.68
CA MET A 1 -13.48 -28.05 -14.15
C MET A 1 -13.57 -27.97 -12.63
N LYS A 2 -12.85 -28.83 -11.87
CA LYS A 2 -12.82 -28.69 -10.40
C LYS A 2 -12.10 -27.37 -10.08
N ARG A 3 -12.76 -26.46 -9.36
CA ARG A 3 -12.14 -25.20 -8.92
C ARG A 3 -10.88 -25.52 -8.09
N PRO A 4 -9.77 -24.78 -8.28
CA PRO A 4 -8.59 -24.94 -7.44
C PRO A 4 -8.94 -24.73 -5.96
N LYS A 5 -8.32 -25.53 -5.09
CA LYS A 5 -8.44 -25.41 -3.63
C LYS A 5 -7.29 -24.56 -3.14
N ASP A 6 -7.58 -23.31 -2.85
CA ASP A 6 -6.62 -22.36 -2.31
C ASP A 6 -7.29 -21.43 -1.29
N PHE A 7 -6.48 -20.83 -0.41
CA PHE A 7 -6.97 -19.92 0.63
C PHE A 7 -7.76 -18.74 0.03
N TRP A 8 -7.24 -18.12 -1.03
CA TRP A 8 -7.79 -16.89 -1.60
C TRP A 8 -9.20 -17.08 -2.16
N ARG A 9 -9.44 -18.11 -2.97
CA ARG A 9 -10.80 -18.46 -3.44
C ARG A 9 -11.74 -18.81 -2.31
N THR A 10 -11.22 -19.36 -1.21
CA THR A 10 -12.06 -19.71 -0.06
C THR A 10 -12.67 -18.46 0.58
N LEU A 11 -11.98 -17.31 0.56
CA LEU A 11 -12.48 -16.06 1.10
C LEU A 11 -13.69 -15.50 0.34
N GLU A 12 -13.85 -15.85 -0.93
CA GLU A 12 -14.93 -15.40 -1.82
C GLU A 12 -16.07 -16.44 -1.92
N ALA A 13 -15.98 -17.56 -1.17
CA ALA A 13 -16.87 -18.70 -1.36
C ALA A 13 -18.13 -18.70 -0.47
N PHE A 14 -18.15 -17.93 0.64
CA PHE A 14 -19.30 -17.88 1.55
C PHE A 14 -19.35 -16.56 2.36
N PRO A 15 -20.56 -16.10 2.74
CA PRO A 15 -20.77 -14.86 3.49
C PRO A 15 -19.89 -14.72 4.73
N GLY A 16 -19.24 -13.56 4.85
CA GLY A 16 -18.38 -13.22 5.97
C GLY A 16 -17.11 -14.05 6.09
N ALA A 17 -16.85 -14.97 5.14
CA ALA A 17 -15.84 -16.01 5.30
C ALA A 17 -15.96 -16.67 6.69
N ALA A 18 -17.18 -17.04 7.11
CA ALA A 18 -17.44 -17.69 8.40
C ALA A 18 -17.93 -19.12 8.20
N ALA A 19 -17.18 -20.11 8.70
CA ALA A 19 -17.48 -21.54 8.54
C ALA A 19 -16.86 -22.40 9.65
N VAL A 20 -17.34 -23.64 9.79
CA VAL A 20 -16.71 -24.62 10.69
C VAL A 20 -15.36 -25.10 10.15
N SER A 21 -14.51 -25.64 11.04
CA SER A 21 -13.13 -26.03 10.72
C SER A 21 -13.03 -27.01 9.53
N ILE A 22 -13.97 -27.94 9.42
CA ILE A 22 -13.97 -28.94 8.34
C ILE A 22 -14.23 -28.32 6.96
N GLU A 23 -15.08 -27.29 6.86
CA GLU A 23 -15.37 -26.62 5.59
C GLU A 23 -14.15 -25.83 5.11
N TRP A 24 -13.49 -25.12 6.02
CA TRP A 24 -12.20 -24.48 5.76
C TRP A 24 -11.16 -25.50 5.28
N LYS A 25 -11.02 -26.63 5.97
CA LYS A 25 -10.07 -27.69 5.60
C LYS A 25 -10.36 -28.27 4.22
N VAL A 26 -11.63 -28.52 3.90
CA VAL A 26 -12.05 -29.06 2.60
C VAL A 26 -11.77 -28.08 1.46
N ARG A 27 -11.98 -26.78 1.68
CA ARG A 27 -11.85 -25.73 0.65
C ARG A 27 -10.42 -25.25 0.46
N CYS A 28 -9.68 -24.97 1.54
CA CYS A 28 -8.27 -24.57 1.47
C CYS A 28 -7.36 -25.74 1.07
N GLY A 29 -7.75 -26.99 1.37
CA GLY A 29 -6.95 -28.15 1.04
C GLY A 29 -5.57 -28.12 1.71
N VAL A 30 -4.51 -28.11 0.91
CA VAL A 30 -3.12 -28.09 1.39
C VAL A 30 -2.78 -26.80 2.13
N ASP A 31 -3.45 -25.69 1.81
CA ASP A 31 -3.19 -24.38 2.42
C ASP A 31 -3.80 -24.24 3.82
N TYR A 32 -4.61 -25.20 4.28
CA TYR A 32 -5.36 -25.05 5.53
C TYR A 32 -4.46 -24.76 6.74
N GLY A 33 -3.28 -25.41 6.83
CA GLY A 33 -2.35 -25.19 7.94
C GLY A 33 -1.83 -23.75 8.01
N ALA A 34 -1.53 -23.15 6.86
CA ALA A 34 -1.13 -21.74 6.79
C ALA A 34 -2.33 -20.80 7.02
N ALA A 35 -3.46 -21.12 6.38
CA ALA A 35 -4.71 -20.36 6.47
C ALA A 35 -5.22 -20.23 7.91
N GLN A 36 -5.07 -21.26 8.75
CA GLN A 36 -5.47 -21.24 10.16
C GLN A 36 -4.93 -20.02 10.92
N SER A 37 -3.74 -19.54 10.55
CA SER A 37 -3.15 -18.37 11.20
C SER A 37 -3.94 -17.09 10.95
N PHE A 38 -4.73 -17.03 9.88
CA PHE A 38 -5.60 -15.91 9.52
C PHE A 38 -7.07 -16.15 9.91
N LEU A 39 -7.36 -17.21 10.66
CA LEU A 39 -8.72 -17.51 11.14
C LEU A 39 -8.82 -17.24 12.64
N ARG A 40 -9.98 -16.74 13.08
CA ARG A 40 -10.30 -16.57 14.50
C ARG A 40 -11.70 -17.10 14.80
N PRO A 41 -11.94 -17.67 16.00
CA PRO A 41 -13.29 -17.96 16.44
C PRO A 41 -14.15 -16.69 16.46
N ASN A 42 -15.37 -16.75 15.93
CA ASN A 42 -16.28 -15.60 15.93
C ASN A 42 -17.23 -15.55 17.14
N GLY A 43 -17.10 -16.52 18.05
CA GLY A 43 -17.92 -16.64 19.27
C GLY A 43 -19.28 -17.30 19.06
N LYS A 44 -19.63 -17.74 17.83
CA LYS A 44 -20.86 -18.45 17.52
C LYS A 44 -20.59 -19.95 17.31
N LEU A 45 -21.61 -20.75 17.60
CA LEU A 45 -21.64 -22.18 17.28
C LEU A 45 -22.53 -22.41 16.06
N ALA A 46 -22.14 -23.37 15.22
CA ALA A 46 -22.86 -23.74 14.03
C ALA A 46 -24.15 -24.48 14.38
N LEU A 47 -25.25 -24.08 13.74
CA LEU A 47 -26.55 -24.75 13.83
C LEU A 47 -26.66 -25.93 12.86
N SER A 48 -25.74 -26.00 11.90
CA SER A 48 -25.63 -27.08 10.94
C SER A 48 -24.18 -27.46 10.70
N TYR A 49 -23.96 -28.71 10.30
CA TYR A 49 -22.64 -29.28 10.06
C TYR A 49 -22.64 -30.12 8.78
N PRO A 50 -21.62 -30.02 7.92
CA PRO A 50 -21.61 -30.75 6.66
C PRO A 50 -21.56 -32.27 6.90
N CYS A 51 -22.30 -33.03 6.10
CA CYS A 51 -22.26 -34.48 6.14
C CYS A 51 -20.83 -35.00 5.87
N THR A 52 -20.24 -35.68 6.85
CA THR A 52 -18.90 -36.29 6.76
C THR A 52 -18.93 -37.77 6.43
N ILE A 53 -20.13 -38.37 6.35
CA ILE A 53 -20.31 -39.79 6.05
C ILE A 53 -19.71 -40.09 4.66
N PRO A 54 -18.80 -41.09 4.53
CA PRO A 54 -18.25 -41.48 3.23
C PRO A 54 -19.36 -41.85 2.24
N ARG A 55 -19.40 -41.16 1.08
CA ARG A 55 -20.48 -41.27 0.08
C ARG A 55 -21.88 -40.94 0.64
N GLY A 56 -21.95 -40.12 1.68
CA GLY A 56 -23.19 -39.66 2.32
C GLY A 56 -24.01 -38.68 1.47
N CYS A 57 -24.98 -38.02 2.09
CA CYS A 57 -25.92 -37.13 1.40
C CYS A 57 -25.24 -35.90 0.78
N GLY A 58 -24.09 -35.47 1.31
CA GLY A 58 -23.45 -34.19 0.94
C GLY A 58 -24.23 -32.95 1.39
N CYS A 59 -25.26 -33.15 2.21
CA CYS A 59 -26.15 -32.13 2.75
C CYS A 59 -25.63 -31.57 4.08
N GLN A 60 -26.31 -30.55 4.61
CA GLN A 60 -26.06 -30.01 5.95
C GLN A 60 -26.92 -30.76 6.96
N HIS A 61 -26.29 -31.34 7.98
CA HIS A 61 -26.95 -31.97 9.11
C HIS A 61 -27.27 -30.92 10.17
N ASP A 62 -28.38 -31.05 10.89
CA ASP A 62 -28.71 -30.17 12.00
C ASP A 62 -27.85 -30.53 13.21
N VAL A 63 -27.28 -29.52 13.86
CA VAL A 63 -26.52 -29.68 15.11
C VAL A 63 -27.49 -29.63 16.28
N ILE A 64 -27.60 -30.73 17.01
CA ILE A 64 -28.41 -30.83 18.22
C ILE A 64 -27.49 -30.93 19.42
N THR A 65 -27.68 -30.05 20.41
CA THR A 65 -26.92 -30.02 21.67
C THR A 65 -27.82 -30.48 22.80
N HIS A 66 -27.53 -31.65 23.37
CA HIS A 66 -28.22 -32.17 24.55
C HIS A 66 -27.49 -31.74 25.85
N ALA A 67 -26.15 -31.72 25.80
CA ALA A 67 -25.26 -31.23 26.84
C ALA A 67 -23.94 -30.72 26.22
N THR A 68 -23.02 -30.16 27.02
CA THR A 68 -21.73 -29.63 26.54
C THR A 68 -20.82 -30.69 25.90
N ASP A 69 -20.98 -31.95 26.28
CA ASP A 69 -20.25 -33.13 25.79
C ASP A 69 -21.13 -34.07 24.96
N ASP A 70 -22.39 -33.70 24.72
CA ASP A 70 -23.36 -34.46 23.93
C ASP A 70 -23.95 -33.58 22.83
N ILE A 71 -23.21 -33.54 21.71
CA ILE A 71 -23.54 -32.80 20.51
C ILE A 71 -23.58 -33.79 19.35
N VAL A 72 -24.63 -33.77 18.54
CA VAL A 72 -24.83 -34.70 17.42
C VAL A 72 -25.27 -33.99 16.14
N ALA A 73 -24.87 -34.56 15.00
CA ALA A 73 -25.24 -34.08 13.67
C ALA A 73 -26.33 -34.98 13.05
N VAL A 74 -27.55 -34.47 12.90
CA VAL A 74 -28.73 -35.23 12.45
C VAL A 74 -29.07 -34.93 10.98
N CYS A 75 -29.13 -35.94 10.10
CA CYS A 75 -29.61 -35.72 8.73
C CYS A 75 -31.13 -35.53 8.73
N ARG A 76 -31.59 -34.44 8.10
CA ARG A 76 -33.02 -34.24 7.77
C ARG A 76 -33.33 -34.41 6.28
N CYS A 77 -32.36 -34.95 5.55
CA CYS A 77 -32.43 -35.22 4.14
C CYS A 77 -33.25 -36.49 3.82
N GLU A 78 -33.77 -36.60 2.60
CA GLU A 78 -34.47 -37.81 2.13
C GLU A 78 -33.59 -39.07 2.12
N ARG A 79 -32.26 -38.90 2.02
CA ARG A 79 -31.30 -40.02 2.06
C ARG A 79 -31.13 -40.62 3.45
N GLY A 80 -31.50 -39.91 4.51
CA GLY A 80 -31.46 -40.40 5.89
C GLY A 80 -30.09 -40.91 6.36
N CYS A 81 -29.03 -40.10 6.23
CA CYS A 81 -27.71 -40.49 6.74
C CYS A 81 -27.72 -40.68 8.26
N GLU A 82 -26.85 -41.58 8.75
CA GLU A 82 -26.70 -41.85 10.18
C GLU A 82 -26.33 -40.59 10.98
N THR A 83 -26.83 -40.53 12.21
CA THR A 83 -26.45 -39.49 13.17
C THR A 83 -25.06 -39.79 13.71
N PHE A 84 -24.20 -38.77 13.77
CA PHE A 84 -22.84 -38.93 14.28
C PHE A 84 -22.53 -37.87 15.36
N PRO A 85 -21.69 -38.22 16.35
CA PRO A 85 -21.31 -37.29 17.41
C PRO A 85 -20.37 -36.21 16.89
N LEU A 86 -20.45 -35.03 17.50
CA LEU A 86 -19.58 -33.88 17.28
C LEU A 86 -18.93 -33.47 18.61
N GLN A 87 -17.73 -32.91 18.53
CA GLN A 87 -17.11 -32.23 19.65
C GLN A 87 -17.50 -30.75 19.65
N GLN A 88 -17.44 -30.11 20.82
CA GLN A 88 -17.66 -28.66 20.94
C GLN A 88 -16.74 -27.87 19.98
N SER A 89 -15.51 -28.34 19.76
CA SER A 89 -14.55 -27.72 18.82
C SER A 89 -14.97 -27.81 17.34
N ASP A 90 -15.78 -28.80 16.97
CA ASP A 90 -16.19 -29.03 15.59
C ASP A 90 -17.24 -28.01 15.15
N VAL A 91 -18.08 -27.58 16.09
CA VAL A 91 -19.18 -26.64 15.84
C VAL A 91 -18.77 -25.18 16.03
N VAL A 92 -17.52 -24.89 16.41
CA VAL A 92 -17.02 -23.51 16.48
C VAL A 92 -16.97 -22.91 15.07
N ILE A 93 -17.60 -21.76 14.89
CA ILE A 93 -17.50 -21.00 13.64
C ILE A 93 -16.22 -20.15 13.69
N TYR A 94 -15.39 -20.33 12.67
CA TYR A 94 -14.20 -19.53 12.42
C TYR A 94 -14.47 -18.55 11.30
N GLU A 95 -14.04 -17.32 11.49
CA GLU A 95 -14.07 -16.28 10.47
C GLU A 95 -12.68 -15.77 10.11
N LEU A 96 -12.58 -15.06 8.99
CA LEU A 96 -11.36 -14.36 8.61
C LEU A 96 -11.00 -13.30 9.66
N ASP A 97 -9.80 -13.40 10.23
CA ASP A 97 -9.15 -12.36 11.00
C ASP A 97 -8.68 -11.24 10.06
N ARG A 98 -9.64 -10.39 9.64
CA ARG A 98 -9.39 -9.26 8.72
C ARG A 98 -8.27 -8.33 9.22
N PRO A 99 -8.20 -7.96 10.52
CA PRO A 99 -7.07 -7.20 11.05
C PRO A 99 -5.73 -7.91 10.87
N ALA A 100 -5.64 -9.22 11.14
CA ALA A 100 -4.39 -9.96 10.95
C ALA A 100 -3.98 -10.06 9.48
N LEU A 101 -4.93 -10.31 8.57
CA LEU A 101 -4.64 -10.32 7.13
C LEU A 101 -4.18 -8.94 6.65
N GLY A 102 -4.89 -7.88 7.06
CA GLY A 102 -4.54 -6.49 6.74
C GLY A 102 -3.13 -6.15 7.22
N ALA A 103 -2.79 -6.47 8.46
CA ALA A 103 -1.45 -6.25 9.02
C ALA A 103 -0.35 -7.02 8.26
N ALA A 104 -0.62 -8.27 7.88
CA ALA A 104 0.31 -9.05 7.07
C ALA A 104 0.52 -8.44 5.67
N LEU A 105 -0.54 -7.94 5.03
CA LEU A 105 -0.45 -7.25 3.74
C LEU A 105 0.27 -5.90 3.83
N VAL A 106 0.04 -5.13 4.90
CA VAL A 106 0.76 -3.88 5.18
C VAL A 106 2.27 -4.14 5.26
N ASN A 107 2.67 -5.16 6.02
CA ASN A 107 4.08 -5.54 6.14
C ASN A 107 4.66 -6.04 4.82
N LEU A 108 3.92 -6.89 4.09
CA LEU A 108 4.33 -7.45 2.81
C LEU A 108 4.61 -6.37 1.76
N LEU A 109 3.73 -5.39 1.68
CA LEU A 109 3.75 -4.35 0.64
C LEU A 109 4.50 -3.08 1.08
N GLY A 110 5.00 -3.03 2.32
CA GLY A 110 5.68 -1.85 2.88
C GLY A 110 4.77 -0.62 2.96
N LEU A 111 3.50 -0.81 3.31
CA LEU A 111 2.51 0.28 3.32
C LEU A 111 2.69 1.19 4.54
N PHE A 112 2.45 2.48 4.33
CA PHE A 112 2.33 3.45 5.41
C PHE A 112 0.92 3.45 5.98
N ASN A 113 0.78 3.76 7.27
CA ASN A 113 -0.53 4.00 7.86
C ASN A 113 -1.22 5.18 7.15
N GLY A 114 -2.47 4.96 6.72
CA GLY A 114 -3.33 6.02 6.22
C GLY A 114 -3.91 6.85 7.36
N THR A 115 -4.22 8.12 7.10
CA THR A 115 -4.95 8.98 8.05
C THR A 115 -6.45 8.70 8.04
N ASP A 116 -6.99 8.21 6.91
CA ASP A 116 -8.37 7.72 6.75
C ASP A 116 -8.33 6.22 6.41
N THR A 117 -8.57 5.39 7.43
CA THR A 117 -8.66 3.93 7.28
C THR A 117 -10.11 3.45 7.13
N GLU A 118 -11.08 4.31 7.46
CA GLU A 118 -12.50 3.99 7.40
C GLU A 118 -13.04 4.19 5.98
N THR A 119 -13.73 3.16 5.50
CA THR A 119 -14.57 3.23 4.31
C THR A 119 -15.96 2.76 4.71
N ASP A 120 -16.97 3.44 4.18
CA ASP A 120 -18.39 3.09 4.33
C ASP A 120 -18.81 1.97 3.36
N LEU A 121 -17.87 1.47 2.56
CA LEU A 121 -18.12 0.43 1.57
C LEU A 121 -18.02 -0.96 2.20
N HIS A 122 -19.11 -1.73 2.11
CA HIS A 122 -19.22 -3.06 2.68
C HIS A 122 -18.10 -4.00 2.20
N GLY A 123 -17.54 -4.79 3.11
CA GLY A 123 -16.49 -5.77 2.80
C GLY A 123 -15.16 -5.17 2.33
N THR A 124 -15.00 -3.84 2.37
CA THR A 124 -13.84 -3.11 1.88
C THR A 124 -13.13 -2.40 3.03
N THR A 125 -11.81 -2.28 2.96
CA THR A 125 -11.01 -1.58 3.97
C THR A 125 -9.81 -0.90 3.31
N CYS A 126 -9.52 0.34 3.68
CA CYS A 126 -8.24 0.97 3.34
C CYS A 126 -7.17 0.41 4.28
N ILE A 127 -6.29 -0.44 3.76
CA ILE A 127 -5.27 -1.11 4.59
C ILE A 127 -4.00 -0.26 4.76
N GLY A 128 -3.81 0.76 3.92
CA GLY A 128 -2.67 1.65 4.03
C GLY A 128 -2.44 2.49 2.77
N VAL A 129 -1.27 3.11 2.71
CA VAL A 129 -0.83 3.97 1.61
C VAL A 129 0.47 3.44 1.04
N TYR A 130 0.46 3.13 -0.24
CA TYR A 130 1.66 2.84 -1.01
C TYR A 130 2.34 4.15 -1.45
N SER A 131 3.62 4.31 -1.13
CA SER A 131 4.38 5.53 -1.45
C SER A 131 5.74 5.16 -2.02
N PRO A 132 5.87 5.04 -3.36
CA PRO A 132 7.15 4.67 -3.98
C PRO A 132 8.22 5.75 -3.81
N TYR A 133 7.80 7.03 -3.81
CA TYR A 133 8.66 8.19 -3.61
C TYR A 133 7.92 9.24 -2.76
N ALA A 134 8.68 10.10 -2.07
CA ALA A 134 8.12 11.22 -1.33
C ALA A 134 7.18 12.06 -2.22
N GLY A 135 6.04 12.45 -1.64
CA GLY A 135 5.00 13.21 -2.33
C GLY A 135 4.11 12.42 -3.29
N TYR A 136 4.36 11.12 -3.50
CA TYR A 136 3.45 10.23 -4.23
C TYR A 136 2.83 9.23 -3.27
N ARG A 137 1.52 9.31 -3.10
CA ARG A 137 0.76 8.54 -2.11
C ARG A 137 -0.46 7.94 -2.80
N PHE A 138 -0.55 6.63 -2.78
CA PHE A 138 -1.62 5.88 -3.41
C PHE A 138 -2.32 5.03 -2.34
N PRO A 139 -3.60 5.27 -2.03
CA PRO A 139 -4.35 4.42 -1.13
C PRO A 139 -4.37 2.97 -1.63
N VAL A 140 -4.33 2.03 -0.69
CA VAL A 140 -4.44 0.60 -0.98
C VAL A 140 -5.68 0.07 -0.29
N TYR A 141 -6.63 -0.38 -1.09
CA TYR A 141 -7.88 -0.96 -0.62
C TYR A 141 -7.83 -2.48 -0.73
N LEU A 142 -8.35 -3.17 0.28
CA LEU A 142 -8.68 -4.59 0.22
C LEU A 142 -10.18 -4.74 0.19
N THR A 143 -10.72 -5.37 -0.86
CA THR A 143 -12.13 -5.74 -0.94
C THR A 143 -12.29 -7.26 -0.99
N ILE A 144 -13.22 -7.79 -0.20
CA ILE A 144 -13.57 -9.22 -0.20
C ILE A 144 -15.08 -9.30 -0.38
N GLN A 145 -15.49 -9.62 -1.60
CA GLN A 145 -16.89 -9.79 -2.01
C GLN A 145 -17.14 -11.24 -2.43
N ILE A 146 -18.40 -11.59 -2.63
CA ILE A 146 -18.83 -12.94 -3.04
C ILE A 146 -19.59 -12.88 -4.37
N GLU A 147 -20.26 -11.75 -4.63
CA GLU A 147 -21.00 -11.53 -5.86
C GLU A 147 -20.30 -10.50 -6.77
N PRO A 148 -20.35 -10.70 -8.11
CA PRO A 148 -19.81 -9.72 -9.05
C PRO A 148 -20.51 -8.36 -9.01
N SER A 149 -21.81 -8.32 -8.68
CA SER A 149 -22.58 -7.06 -8.50
C SER A 149 -21.97 -6.21 -7.39
N ASP A 150 -21.79 -6.81 -6.21
CA ASP A 150 -21.17 -6.14 -5.06
C ASP A 150 -19.77 -5.62 -5.42
N PHE A 151 -18.94 -6.45 -6.07
CA PHE A 151 -17.62 -6.03 -6.50
C PHE A 151 -17.65 -4.79 -7.42
N ASN A 152 -18.56 -4.75 -8.40
CA ASN A 152 -18.70 -3.59 -9.27
C ASN A 152 -19.17 -2.34 -8.50
N GLU A 153 -20.09 -2.48 -7.55
CA GLU A 153 -20.52 -1.38 -6.69
C GLU A 153 -19.37 -0.81 -5.85
N ILE A 154 -18.49 -1.68 -5.34
CA ILE A 154 -17.28 -1.24 -4.63
C ILE A 154 -16.35 -0.47 -5.57
N VAL A 155 -16.12 -0.95 -6.79
CA VAL A 155 -15.28 -0.24 -7.78
C VAL A 155 -15.84 1.14 -8.08
N ASP A 156 -17.12 1.24 -8.40
CA ASP A 156 -17.79 2.52 -8.67
C ASP A 156 -17.73 3.43 -7.43
N GLY A 157 -18.00 2.87 -6.25
CA GLY A 157 -17.95 3.60 -4.98
C GLY A 157 -16.56 4.15 -4.64
N LEU A 158 -15.50 3.38 -4.88
CA LEU A 158 -14.12 3.82 -4.68
C LEU A 158 -13.71 4.89 -5.69
N LEU A 159 -14.09 4.74 -6.96
CA LEU A 159 -13.80 5.72 -8.01
C LEU A 159 -14.49 7.07 -7.79
N VAL A 160 -15.67 7.08 -7.16
CA VAL A 160 -16.38 8.32 -6.80
C VAL A 160 -15.75 9.01 -5.59
N ARG A 161 -15.27 8.25 -4.61
CA ARG A 161 -14.69 8.78 -3.36
C ARG A 161 -13.26 9.26 -3.51
N ASN A 162 -12.52 8.70 -4.48
CA ASN A 162 -11.11 8.99 -4.67
C ASN A 162 -10.88 9.89 -5.89
N ASN A 163 -10.32 11.07 -5.63
CA ASN A 163 -9.84 11.97 -6.69
C ASN A 163 -8.41 11.62 -7.15
N THR A 164 -7.79 10.62 -6.54
CA THR A 164 -6.43 10.15 -6.85
C THR A 164 -6.43 8.67 -7.21
N PRO A 165 -5.49 8.23 -8.07
CA PRO A 165 -5.27 6.82 -8.35
C PRO A 165 -5.03 5.99 -7.09
N PHE A 166 -5.47 4.74 -7.09
CA PHE A 166 -5.31 3.81 -5.97
C PHE A 166 -5.00 2.38 -6.44
N VAL A 167 -4.60 1.54 -5.48
CA VAL A 167 -4.39 0.10 -5.67
C VAL A 167 -5.57 -0.64 -5.04
N LEU A 168 -6.25 -1.49 -5.81
CA LEU A 168 -7.33 -2.36 -5.33
C LEU A 168 -6.86 -3.81 -5.27
N LEU A 169 -6.85 -4.37 -4.07
CA LEU A 169 -6.59 -5.77 -3.80
C LEU A 169 -7.91 -6.53 -3.65
N ALA A 170 -7.97 -7.74 -4.22
CA ALA A 170 -9.01 -8.71 -3.93
C ALA A 170 -8.41 -10.11 -3.85
N PRO A 171 -9.04 -11.07 -3.17
CA PRO A 171 -8.52 -12.43 -3.07
C PRO A 171 -8.20 -13.03 -4.43
N THR A 172 -9.12 -12.93 -5.40
CA THR A 172 -8.91 -13.45 -6.75
C THR A 172 -9.37 -12.50 -7.84
N ARG A 173 -9.07 -12.84 -9.09
CA ARG A 173 -9.57 -12.14 -10.28
C ARG A 173 -11.02 -12.48 -10.62
N ASP A 174 -11.59 -13.54 -10.04
CA ASP A 174 -12.84 -14.15 -10.51
C ASP A 174 -14.04 -13.16 -10.51
N LEU A 175 -14.05 -12.18 -9.60
CA LEU A 175 -15.11 -11.16 -9.50
C LEU A 175 -14.82 -9.87 -10.30
N CYS A 176 -13.57 -9.66 -10.74
CA CYS A 176 -13.19 -8.47 -11.47
C CYS A 176 -13.55 -8.61 -12.95
N THR A 177 -14.67 -8.00 -13.35
CA THR A 177 -15.10 -8.02 -14.75
C THR A 177 -14.17 -7.16 -15.63
N ALA A 178 -14.08 -7.49 -16.93
CA ALA A 178 -13.30 -6.68 -17.88
C ALA A 178 -13.76 -5.21 -17.93
N LYS A 179 -15.05 -4.95 -17.64
CA LYS A 179 -15.58 -3.58 -17.51
C LYS A 179 -15.01 -2.88 -16.28
N ALA A 180 -15.03 -3.52 -15.11
CA ALA A 180 -14.49 -2.97 -13.88
C ALA A 180 -12.99 -2.70 -13.98
N GLU A 181 -12.24 -3.65 -14.52
CA GLU A 181 -10.79 -3.50 -14.71
C GLU A 181 -10.48 -2.33 -15.66
N LYS A 182 -11.22 -2.20 -16.76
CA LYS A 182 -11.09 -1.06 -17.66
C LYS A 182 -11.38 0.27 -16.97
N LEU A 183 -12.42 0.36 -16.14
CA LEU A 183 -12.75 1.57 -15.40
C LEU A 183 -11.61 1.98 -14.43
N LEU A 184 -10.99 1.01 -13.76
CA LEU A 184 -9.83 1.26 -12.90
C LEU A 184 -8.66 1.81 -13.72
N ILE A 185 -8.32 1.17 -14.84
CA ILE A 185 -7.23 1.59 -15.73
C ILE A 185 -7.47 3.00 -16.29
N ASP A 186 -8.68 3.29 -16.76
CA ASP A 186 -9.04 4.61 -17.31
C ASP A 186 -8.92 5.74 -16.27
N LYS A 187 -8.98 5.39 -14.97
CA LYS A 187 -8.77 6.29 -13.82
C LYS A 187 -7.34 6.22 -13.25
N GLY A 188 -6.43 5.55 -13.95
CA GLY A 188 -5.04 5.38 -13.54
C GLY A 188 -4.85 4.46 -12.32
N SER A 189 -5.90 3.78 -11.86
CA SER A 189 -5.85 2.83 -10.74
C SER A 189 -5.52 1.42 -11.22
N VAL A 190 -5.14 0.54 -10.29
CA VAL A 190 -4.73 -0.83 -10.63
C VAL A 190 -5.42 -1.86 -9.76
N PHE A 191 -5.80 -2.98 -10.39
CA PHE A 191 -6.32 -4.16 -9.72
C PHE A 191 -5.20 -5.20 -9.54
N VAL A 192 -5.03 -5.70 -8.31
CA VAL A 192 -4.01 -6.71 -7.98
C VAL A 192 -4.70 -7.90 -7.29
N PRO A 193 -4.94 -9.00 -8.00
CA PRO A 193 -5.46 -10.23 -7.41
C PRO A 193 -4.39 -10.90 -6.55
N LEU A 194 -4.72 -11.18 -5.28
CA LEU A 194 -3.80 -11.78 -4.31
C LEU A 194 -3.41 -13.20 -4.70
N SER A 195 -4.34 -13.98 -5.25
CA SER A 195 -4.08 -15.34 -5.72
C SER A 195 -3.02 -15.45 -6.82
N GLU A 196 -2.77 -14.38 -7.57
CA GLU A 196 -1.78 -14.36 -8.66
C GLU A 196 -0.42 -13.82 -8.21
N ASN A 197 -0.33 -13.18 -7.04
CA ASN A 197 0.84 -12.42 -6.63
C ASN A 197 1.32 -12.72 -5.21
N VAL A 198 0.51 -13.33 -4.36
CA VAL A 198 0.80 -13.58 -2.94
C VAL A 198 0.61 -15.05 -2.60
N ILE A 199 1.65 -15.63 -1.99
CA ILE A 199 1.61 -16.98 -1.43
C ILE A 199 1.60 -16.93 0.10
N LEU A 200 0.94 -17.91 0.71
CA LEU A 200 0.95 -18.09 2.15
C LEU A 200 2.23 -18.83 2.55
N GLY A 201 2.92 -18.29 3.56
CA GLY A 201 3.96 -18.99 4.30
C GLY A 201 3.45 -19.50 5.65
N ASP A 202 4.38 -19.91 6.51
CA ASP A 202 4.05 -20.36 7.85
C ASP A 202 3.74 -19.17 8.79
N LYS A 203 2.87 -19.39 9.79
CA LYS A 203 2.64 -18.44 10.91
C LYS A 203 2.35 -16.98 10.49
N ARG A 204 1.32 -16.78 9.66
CA ARG A 204 0.92 -15.44 9.11
C ARG A 204 1.95 -14.78 8.20
N GLU A 205 2.97 -15.49 7.74
CA GLU A 205 3.87 -14.97 6.72
C GLU A 205 3.17 -14.94 5.36
N LEU A 206 3.34 -13.85 4.63
CA LEU A 206 2.96 -13.72 3.23
C LEU A 206 4.22 -13.43 2.42
N ARG A 207 4.29 -13.91 1.18
CA ARG A 207 5.39 -13.60 0.27
C ARG A 207 4.86 -13.23 -1.11
N LEU A 208 5.53 -12.28 -1.75
CA LEU A 208 5.24 -11.93 -3.13
C LEU A 208 5.91 -12.93 -4.08
N LEU A 209 5.20 -13.29 -5.15
CA LEU A 209 5.75 -14.14 -6.21
C LEU A 209 6.77 -13.41 -7.09
N ARG A 210 6.66 -12.08 -7.15
CA ARG A 210 7.54 -11.17 -7.90
C ARG A 210 7.75 -9.89 -7.11
N PRO A 211 8.83 -9.13 -7.37
CA PRO A 211 9.01 -7.81 -6.79
C PRO A 211 7.79 -6.89 -6.98
N LEU A 212 7.48 -6.06 -5.98
CA LEU A 212 6.28 -5.21 -5.99
C LEU A 212 6.32 -4.16 -7.10
N ASP A 213 7.51 -3.65 -7.43
CA ASP A 213 7.75 -2.73 -8.54
C ASP A 213 7.46 -3.36 -9.90
N GLU A 214 7.68 -4.66 -10.08
CA GLU A 214 7.25 -5.39 -11.27
C GLU A 214 5.72 -5.54 -11.33
N ILE A 215 5.08 -5.90 -10.20
CA ILE A 215 3.62 -6.05 -10.12
C ILE A 215 2.92 -4.72 -10.42
N LEU A 216 3.48 -3.61 -9.94
CA LEU A 216 2.93 -2.27 -10.10
C LEU A 216 3.55 -1.49 -11.27
N ALA A 217 4.34 -2.14 -12.14
CA ALA A 217 5.13 -1.43 -13.17
C ALA A 217 4.28 -0.52 -14.06
N GLN A 218 3.16 -1.04 -14.57
CA GLN A 218 2.25 -0.28 -15.43
C GLN A 218 1.59 0.88 -14.67
N PHE A 219 1.18 0.62 -13.43
CA PHE A 219 0.59 1.64 -12.56
C PHE A 219 1.58 2.78 -12.27
N LEU A 220 2.83 2.44 -11.96
CA LEU A 220 3.89 3.41 -11.71
C LEU A 220 4.21 4.21 -12.98
N ALA A 221 4.30 3.56 -14.14
CA ALA A 221 4.55 4.24 -15.41
C ALA A 221 3.45 5.24 -15.80
N THR A 222 2.18 4.94 -15.45
CA THR A 222 1.05 5.83 -15.70
C THR A 222 1.01 7.02 -14.72
N ASN A 223 1.35 6.80 -13.45
CA ASN A 223 1.10 7.79 -12.38
C ASN A 223 2.33 8.58 -11.93
N LEU A 224 3.53 8.15 -12.34
CA LEU A 224 4.78 8.84 -12.02
C LEU A 224 5.32 9.58 -13.24
N PRO A 225 6.02 10.71 -13.05
CA PRO A 225 6.66 11.41 -14.15
C PRO A 225 7.75 10.52 -14.76
N SER A 226 7.61 10.22 -16.05
CA SER A 226 8.69 9.61 -16.82
C SER A 226 9.86 10.60 -16.97
N PRO A 227 11.12 10.13 -16.89
CA PRO A 227 12.27 10.91 -17.34
C PRO A 227 12.02 11.36 -18.79
N LYS A 228 12.10 12.66 -19.08
CA LYS A 228 12.03 13.12 -20.48
C LYS A 228 13.28 12.67 -21.23
N GLU A 229 13.15 12.37 -22.52
CA GLU A 229 14.24 11.91 -23.42
C GLU A 229 15.49 12.80 -23.38
N ASP A 230 15.36 14.08 -23.00
CA ASP A 230 16.46 15.04 -22.85
C ASP A 230 17.20 14.96 -21.49
N GLY A 231 17.12 13.82 -20.79
CA GLY A 231 17.85 13.58 -19.53
C GLY A 231 17.41 14.41 -18.32
N SER A 232 16.30 15.15 -18.43
CA SER A 232 15.69 15.85 -17.29
C SER A 232 14.92 14.87 -16.41
N LYS A 233 15.59 14.34 -15.38
CA LYS A 233 14.88 13.77 -14.22
C LYS A 233 14.05 14.91 -13.60
N VAL A 234 12.71 14.77 -13.62
CA VAL A 234 11.78 15.83 -13.17
C VAL A 234 11.83 16.03 -11.65
N PHE A 235 12.30 15.03 -10.90
CA PHE A 235 12.42 15.03 -9.43
C PHE A 235 13.51 14.03 -8.97
N PHE A 236 13.93 14.12 -7.71
CA PHE A 236 14.79 13.15 -7.04
C PHE A 236 13.93 11.97 -6.53
N PRO A 237 14.35 10.71 -6.69
CA PRO A 237 13.65 9.53 -6.14
C PRO A 237 13.82 9.45 -4.62
N THR A 238 13.26 10.44 -3.93
CA THR A 238 13.37 10.62 -2.49
C THR A 238 12.62 9.49 -1.78
N PRO A 239 13.25 8.77 -0.83
CA PRO A 239 12.55 7.81 0.00
C PRO A 239 11.32 8.44 0.69
N PRO A 240 10.17 7.76 0.75
CA PRO A 240 8.91 8.33 1.23
C PRO A 240 8.93 8.83 2.68
N ASP A 241 9.81 8.26 3.51
CA ASP A 241 10.00 8.59 4.92
C ASP A 241 11.17 9.57 5.15
N ALA A 242 11.73 10.16 4.08
CA ALA A 242 12.84 11.09 4.19
C ALA A 242 12.40 12.47 4.67
N THR A 243 13.21 13.05 5.54
CA THR A 243 13.08 14.42 6.03
C THR A 243 14.21 15.28 5.45
N TRP A 244 14.10 16.60 5.58
CA TRP A 244 15.17 17.51 5.16
C TRP A 244 16.54 17.19 5.79
N ARG A 245 16.57 16.59 6.99
CA ARG A 245 17.81 16.20 7.67
C ARG A 245 18.56 15.06 6.97
N ASP A 246 17.84 14.23 6.23
CA ASP A 246 18.42 13.09 5.50
C ASP A 246 19.08 13.51 4.19
N VAL A 247 18.85 14.75 3.74
CA VAL A 247 19.37 15.27 2.48
C VAL A 247 20.79 15.78 2.68
N SER A 248 21.70 15.28 1.84
CA SER A 248 23.07 15.76 1.69
C SER A 248 23.33 16.21 0.26
N ILE A 249 23.86 17.42 0.09
CA ILE A 249 24.21 18.00 -1.21
C ILE A 249 25.69 18.41 -1.18
N LYS A 250 26.50 17.82 -2.04
CA LYS A 250 27.90 18.18 -2.20
C LYS A 250 28.14 18.74 -3.60
N PHE A 251 28.66 19.96 -3.71
CA PHE A 251 29.06 20.50 -5.02
C PHE A 251 30.29 19.75 -5.55
N ILE A 252 30.24 19.28 -6.79
CA ILE A 252 31.39 18.66 -7.47
C ILE A 252 32.15 19.73 -8.26
N ASP A 253 31.39 20.59 -8.94
CA ASP A 253 31.87 21.76 -9.67
C ASP A 253 30.84 22.91 -9.56
N GLY A 254 30.93 23.96 -10.40
CA GLY A 254 30.00 25.09 -10.35
C GLY A 254 28.58 24.82 -10.85
N HIS A 255 28.35 23.68 -11.51
CA HIS A 255 27.15 23.32 -12.26
C HIS A 255 26.55 21.96 -11.86
N THR A 256 27.31 21.11 -11.16
CA THR A 256 26.91 19.77 -10.75
C THR A 256 27.05 19.56 -9.25
N VAL A 257 26.13 18.76 -8.71
CA VAL A 257 26.09 18.35 -7.30
C VAL A 257 25.95 16.83 -7.21
N SER A 258 26.65 16.23 -6.26
CA SER A 258 26.33 14.89 -5.74
C SER A 258 25.27 15.05 -4.66
N ILE A 259 24.18 14.30 -4.79
CA ILE A 259 23.06 14.31 -3.84
C ILE A 259 22.93 12.91 -3.25
N THR A 260 22.73 12.84 -1.94
CA THR A 260 22.41 11.60 -1.23
C THR A 260 21.25 11.86 -0.28
N VAL A 261 20.25 10.99 -0.31
CA VAL A 261 19.13 10.99 0.62
C VAL A 261 18.94 9.57 1.13
N LYS A 262 19.30 9.32 2.39
CA LYS A 262 19.40 7.96 2.97
C LYS A 262 20.25 7.03 2.08
N SER A 263 19.65 5.96 1.55
CA SER A 263 20.31 4.96 0.70
C SER A 263 20.37 5.33 -0.78
N VAL A 264 19.70 6.41 -1.20
CA VAL A 264 19.58 6.80 -2.60
C VAL A 264 20.52 7.95 -2.91
N GLY A 265 21.30 7.82 -4.00
CA GLY A 265 22.25 8.85 -4.40
C GLY A 265 22.32 9.04 -5.92
N GLY A 266 22.84 10.19 -6.33
CA GLY A 266 23.07 10.48 -7.75
C GLY A 266 23.74 11.84 -7.97
N VAL A 267 24.21 12.06 -9.21
CA VAL A 267 24.77 13.34 -9.64
C VAL A 267 23.73 14.09 -10.47
N TYR A 268 23.55 15.37 -10.14
CA TYR A 268 22.54 16.23 -10.75
C TYR A 268 23.13 17.57 -11.13
N ASN A 269 22.66 18.14 -12.23
CA ASN A 269 23.02 19.49 -12.65
C ASN A 269 21.87 20.50 -12.41
N TYR A 270 22.17 21.79 -12.57
CA TYR A 270 21.18 22.86 -12.38
C TYR A 270 19.98 22.78 -13.33
N ILE A 271 20.12 22.16 -14.51
CA ILE A 271 19.01 21.94 -15.46
C ILE A 271 18.06 20.88 -14.89
N GLN A 272 18.59 19.75 -14.45
CA GLN A 272 17.83 18.64 -13.85
C GLN A 272 17.13 19.06 -12.56
N MET A 273 17.73 19.96 -11.76
CA MET A 273 17.08 20.52 -10.57
C MET A 273 16.10 21.68 -10.89
N GLY A 274 15.80 21.94 -12.17
CA GLY A 274 14.84 22.95 -12.59
C GLY A 274 15.27 24.40 -12.33
N MET A 275 16.58 24.63 -12.26
CA MET A 275 17.25 25.89 -11.94
C MET A 275 18.05 26.46 -13.12
N VAL A 276 17.60 26.21 -14.36
CA VAL A 276 18.12 26.79 -15.61
C VAL A 276 17.38 28.07 -16.01
N ASP A 277 18.12 29.10 -16.41
CA ASP A 277 17.57 30.32 -17.01
C ASP A 277 17.30 30.07 -18.50
N ARG A 278 16.03 30.22 -18.91
CA ARG A 278 15.60 29.96 -20.29
C ARG A 278 16.19 30.93 -21.31
N ARG A 279 16.72 32.08 -20.87
CA ARG A 279 17.24 33.12 -21.77
C ARG A 279 18.65 32.82 -22.26
N ASN A 280 19.46 32.15 -21.45
CA ASN A 280 20.89 31.91 -21.73
C ASN A 280 21.35 30.50 -21.38
N SER A 281 20.43 29.60 -21.01
CA SER A 281 20.69 28.23 -20.57
C SER A 281 21.65 28.10 -19.38
N GLY A 282 21.95 29.19 -18.66
CA GLY A 282 22.85 29.21 -17.52
C GLY A 282 22.14 28.97 -16.18
N PRO A 283 22.89 28.91 -15.07
CA PRO A 283 22.32 28.74 -13.73
C PRO A 283 21.55 29.99 -13.28
N THR A 284 20.33 29.76 -12.78
CA THR A 284 19.48 30.81 -12.17
C THR A 284 20.13 31.41 -10.91
N GLN A 285 19.60 32.55 -10.45
CA GLN A 285 19.99 33.14 -9.16
C GLN A 285 19.72 32.20 -7.98
N GLN A 286 18.77 31.26 -8.10
CA GLN A 286 18.49 30.23 -7.09
C GLN A 286 19.63 29.21 -6.99
N TRP A 287 20.19 28.79 -8.12
CA TRP A 287 21.38 27.92 -8.12
C TRP A 287 22.59 28.62 -7.51
N LYS A 288 22.81 29.89 -7.87
CA LYS A 288 23.88 30.71 -7.30
C LYS A 288 23.71 30.87 -5.78
N LEU A 289 22.48 31.05 -5.31
CA LEU A 289 22.16 31.10 -3.88
C LEU A 289 22.42 29.76 -3.19
N LEU A 290 22.06 28.63 -3.81
CA LEU A 290 22.35 27.29 -3.27
C LEU A 290 23.86 27.06 -3.12
N ARG A 291 24.66 27.52 -4.08
CA ARG A 291 26.12 27.50 -3.98
C ARG A 291 26.66 28.38 -2.86
N ALA A 292 26.11 29.58 -2.68
CA ALA A 292 26.49 30.44 -1.54
C ALA A 292 26.19 29.78 -0.18
N PHE A 293 25.12 28.98 -0.07
CA PHE A 293 24.89 28.15 1.11
C PHE A 293 25.95 27.07 1.29
N SER A 294 26.46 26.47 0.21
CA SER A 294 27.49 25.41 0.29
C SER A 294 28.82 25.96 0.79
N GLU A 295 29.24 27.14 0.34
CA GLU A 295 30.47 27.81 0.78
C GLU A 295 30.51 28.10 2.29
N ARG A 296 29.35 28.13 2.93
CA ARG A 296 29.20 28.33 4.38
C ARG A 296 28.57 27.11 5.10
N CYS A 297 28.69 25.93 4.51
CA CYS A 297 28.21 24.67 5.07
C CYS A 297 26.74 24.71 5.57
N GLY A 298 25.87 25.39 4.80
CA GLY A 298 24.44 25.50 5.09
C GLY A 298 24.04 26.68 5.98
N ASN A 299 24.97 27.53 6.43
CA ASN A 299 24.67 28.69 7.27
C ASN A 299 24.93 30.01 6.54
N MET A 300 23.94 30.90 6.49
CA MET A 300 24.07 32.21 5.86
C MET A 300 23.80 33.31 6.88
N THR A 301 24.85 33.89 7.46
CA THR A 301 24.82 34.98 8.44
C THR A 301 24.75 36.36 7.77
N TRP A 302 24.07 37.31 8.41
CA TRP A 302 23.66 38.61 7.86
C TRP A 302 24.71 39.72 8.04
N ASP A 303 26.00 39.37 8.01
CA ASP A 303 27.10 40.27 8.41
C ASP A 303 27.44 41.37 7.37
N HIS A 304 26.45 41.96 6.70
CA HIS A 304 26.58 43.12 5.80
C HIS A 304 25.24 43.91 5.66
N PRO A 305 25.23 45.24 5.44
CA PRO A 305 24.19 46.20 5.85
C PRO A 305 22.88 46.22 5.03
N ALA A 306 22.58 45.15 4.31
CA ALA A 306 21.34 44.99 3.58
C ALA A 306 20.62 43.74 4.10
N ALA A 307 19.77 43.94 5.10
CA ALA A 307 18.58 43.12 5.33
C ALA A 307 17.64 43.26 4.11
N ASP A 308 18.11 42.83 2.95
CA ASP A 308 17.48 43.03 1.65
C ASP A 308 16.28 42.07 1.55
N LEU A 309 15.07 42.63 1.57
CA LEU A 309 13.81 41.95 1.26
C LEU A 309 13.90 41.14 -0.06
N GLY A 310 14.82 41.49 -0.97
CA GLY A 310 15.13 40.75 -2.18
C GLY A 310 15.67 39.33 -1.96
N ASN A 311 16.40 39.07 -0.88
CA ASN A 311 16.94 37.74 -0.58
C ASN A 311 15.89 36.81 0.04
N ILE A 312 14.88 37.35 0.72
CA ILE A 312 13.74 36.57 1.23
C ILE A 312 12.98 35.92 0.06
N LYS A 313 12.60 36.71 -0.94
CA LYS A 313 11.92 36.20 -2.14
C LYS A 313 12.78 35.21 -2.94
N ARG A 314 14.10 35.41 -2.98
CA ARG A 314 15.03 34.47 -3.64
C ARG A 314 15.12 33.14 -2.88
N ARG A 315 15.17 33.17 -1.54
CA ARG A 315 15.13 31.98 -0.67
C ARG A 315 13.81 31.23 -0.81
N GLU A 316 12.68 31.92 -0.78
CA GLU A 316 11.36 31.30 -0.97
C GLU A 316 11.26 30.57 -2.31
N ARG A 317 11.75 31.20 -3.38
CA ARG A 317 11.83 30.54 -4.70
C ARG A 317 12.78 29.34 -4.70
N LEU A 318 13.93 29.43 -4.02
CA LEU A 318 14.84 28.30 -3.88
C LEU A 318 14.19 27.17 -3.06
N ALA A 319 13.52 27.50 -1.96
CA ALA A 319 12.78 26.54 -1.14
C ALA A 319 11.72 25.82 -1.97
N ALA A 320 10.91 26.57 -2.73
CA ALA A 320 9.91 25.99 -3.63
C ALA A 320 10.53 25.05 -4.68
N LYS A 321 11.70 25.40 -5.24
CA LYS A 321 12.44 24.55 -6.19
C LYS A 321 12.95 23.27 -5.53
N LEU A 322 13.54 23.37 -4.34
CA LEU A 322 14.02 22.22 -3.59
C LEU A 322 12.86 21.32 -3.17
N SER A 323 11.76 21.88 -2.65
CA SER A 323 10.56 21.12 -2.30
C SER A 323 9.93 20.45 -3.52
N ALA A 324 9.92 21.09 -4.69
CA ALA A 324 9.43 20.46 -5.92
C ALA A 324 10.32 19.30 -6.38
N PHE A 325 11.64 19.43 -6.22
CA PHE A 325 12.62 18.43 -6.64
C PHE A 325 12.69 17.24 -5.66
N PHE A 326 12.74 17.49 -4.35
CA PHE A 326 12.83 16.45 -3.33
C PHE A 326 11.47 15.93 -2.86
N ARG A 327 10.39 16.69 -3.03
CA ARG A 327 9.03 16.33 -2.59
C ARG A 327 8.89 16.05 -1.09
N ILE A 328 9.79 16.62 -0.28
CA ILE A 328 9.76 16.55 1.19
C ILE A 328 8.87 17.68 1.73
N GLU A 329 7.97 17.34 2.65
CA GLU A 329 7.11 18.31 3.32
C GLU A 329 7.88 19.23 4.28
N GLY A 330 7.35 20.44 4.47
CA GLY A 330 7.93 21.46 5.36
C GLY A 330 9.06 22.28 4.72
N GLU A 331 9.51 23.28 5.47
CA GLU A 331 10.51 24.26 5.00
C GLU A 331 11.94 23.71 4.99
N PRO A 332 12.70 23.80 3.87
CA PRO A 332 14.10 23.39 3.80
C PRO A 332 15.07 24.33 4.53
N PHE A 333 14.63 25.52 4.90
CA PHE A 333 15.44 26.50 5.62
C PHE A 333 14.73 26.94 6.91
N ARG A 334 15.50 27.24 7.95
CA ARG A 334 15.02 27.87 9.18
C ARG A 334 15.82 29.12 9.50
N LEU A 335 15.26 30.01 10.31
CA LEU A 335 16.04 31.09 10.92
C LEU A 335 17.09 30.49 11.87
N THR A 336 18.27 31.09 11.91
CA THR A 336 19.26 30.80 12.95
C THR A 336 18.74 31.19 14.32
N HIS A 337 19.31 30.62 15.39
CA HIS A 337 18.86 30.87 16.76
C HIS A 337 18.94 32.35 17.16
N ASP A 338 19.97 33.04 16.68
CA ASP A 338 20.18 34.48 16.88
C ASP A 338 19.30 35.36 15.96
N ARG A 339 18.51 34.75 15.06
CA ARG A 339 17.71 35.41 14.02
C ARG A 339 18.52 36.33 13.09
N LYS A 340 19.84 36.16 13.03
CA LYS A 340 20.76 36.90 12.15
C LYS A 340 21.21 36.04 10.98
N GLY A 341 20.39 35.09 10.57
CA GLY A 341 20.80 34.04 9.65
C GLY A 341 19.68 33.18 9.11
N TRP A 342 19.97 32.55 7.98
CA TRP A 342 19.25 31.38 7.50
C TRP A 342 20.14 30.15 7.62
N GLN A 343 19.56 29.05 8.06
CA GLN A 343 20.21 27.75 8.15
C GLN A 343 19.43 26.72 7.34
N ALA A 344 20.13 26.01 6.47
CA ALA A 344 19.58 24.84 5.79
C ALA A 344 19.25 23.74 6.80
N ARG A 345 18.11 23.07 6.62
CA ARG A 345 17.73 21.88 7.39
C ARG A 345 18.34 20.59 6.84
N PHE A 346 19.08 20.71 5.75
CA PHE A 346 19.83 19.67 5.06
C PHE A 346 21.33 19.97 5.14
N SER A 347 22.15 18.94 4.94
CA SER A 347 23.59 19.09 4.87
C SER A 347 24.01 19.55 3.48
N ILE A 348 24.83 20.59 3.40
CA ILE A 348 25.36 21.09 2.14
C ILE A 348 26.82 21.50 2.31
N SER A 349 27.69 21.11 1.39
CA SER A 349 29.13 21.37 1.48
C SER A 349 29.71 21.81 0.13
N PRO A 350 30.83 22.56 0.14
CA PRO A 350 31.58 22.82 -1.07
C PRO A 350 32.29 21.54 -1.53
N ARG A 351 33.08 21.66 -2.61
CA ARG A 351 33.86 20.57 -3.20
C ARG A 351 34.82 19.91 -2.22
#